data_AF-A0A7Y3TWE1-F1
#
_entry.id   AF-A0A7Y3TWE1-F1
#
_cell.length_a   1.000
_cell.length_b   1.000
_cell.length_c   1.000
_cell.angle_alpha   90.00
_cell.angle_beta   90.00
_cell.angle_gamma   90.00
#
_symmetry.space_group_name_H-M   'P 1'
#
loop_
_entity.id
_entity.type
_entity.pdbx_description
1 polymer ?
#
loop_
_entity_poly.entity_id
_entity_poly.type
_entity_poly.pdbx_seq_one_letter_code
_entity_poly.pdbx_strand_id
1 'polypeptide(L)'
;MNNVFRLIWNRTLGRLVVASEAARSRDKAATQHGAVGLLPAPEAAISGVPAFLRPLTLAVVLAALPISGFYPQGAQANLTTSPSAAGFALVCSAPGDQAVANGTVAFALGCRARAIGDYTTAIGLDSRASGYQAISVGNVSVASGYRAAAFGTSADALADRATAIGAAAQATDVRATAIGAGADASLDYSVALGSESIADRNSGVRGYDVSLNSAAIDGSAIALTEGTWGAVSVGDVAEGDFRQITGVAAGSADSDAVNVAQLKAVRDIASSGGVEYYSVNDGGVPKDNVDNLGASGLNALAAGTNASAAKEGSVAIGHNSTSEGVNGVAIGANTVNGDYLSNTFTPASNAGQVAIGDSAETETLGQIAIGLDAKSNQNGGNFSIAIGGRVMPLVIAAFPWAVRRELMVMAP
;
A
#
# COMPACT_ATOMS: atom_id res chain seq x y z
N MET A 1 -11.96 -14.31 44.78
CA MET A 1 -12.27 -12.87 44.71
C MET A 1 -12.14 -12.46 43.25
N ASN A 2 -13.26 -12.34 42.52
CA ASN A 2 -13.25 -11.94 41.11
C ASN A 2 -13.32 -10.42 41.03
N ASN A 3 -12.26 -9.79 40.53
CA ASN A 3 -12.27 -8.37 40.24
C ASN A 3 -12.77 -8.18 38.80
N VAL A 4 -14.06 -7.92 38.63
CA VAL A 4 -14.64 -7.61 37.32
C VAL A 4 -14.35 -6.15 36.98
N PHE A 5 -13.60 -5.94 35.90
CA PHE A 5 -13.26 -4.62 35.37
C PHE A 5 -13.81 -4.47 33.94
N ARG A 6 -14.20 -3.24 33.58
CA ARG A 6 -14.59 -2.87 32.21
C ARG A 6 -13.72 -1.73 31.70
N LEU A 7 -13.42 -1.77 30.41
CA LEU A 7 -12.75 -0.69 29.69
C LEU A 7 -13.79 0.35 29.26
N ILE A 8 -13.59 1.61 29.65
CA ILE A 8 -14.50 2.73 29.36
C ILE A 8 -13.69 3.87 28.73
N TRP A 9 -14.24 4.52 27.71
CA TRP A 9 -13.65 5.71 27.09
C TRP A 9 -13.87 6.96 27.97
N ASN A 10 -12.80 7.59 28.44
CA ASN A 10 -12.87 8.81 29.24
C ASN A 10 -12.73 10.06 28.34
N ARG A 11 -13.81 10.85 28.22
CA ARG A 11 -13.84 12.04 27.35
C ARG A 11 -12.94 13.19 27.83
N THR A 12 -12.69 13.30 29.13
CA THR A 12 -11.85 14.36 29.70
C THR A 12 -10.36 14.06 29.50
N LEU A 13 -9.98 12.78 29.55
CA LEU A 13 -8.59 12.33 29.40
C LEU A 13 -8.23 11.86 27.98
N GLY A 14 -9.22 11.74 27.09
CA GLY A 14 -9.04 11.34 25.69
C GLY A 14 -8.49 9.92 25.49
N ARG A 15 -8.73 8.98 26.43
CA ARG A 15 -8.19 7.62 26.38
C ARG A 15 -9.09 6.57 27.03
N LEU A 16 -8.85 5.28 26.72
CA LEU A 16 -9.47 4.12 27.37
C LEU A 16 -8.90 3.92 28.78
N VAL A 17 -9.77 3.76 29.77
CA VAL A 17 -9.40 3.55 31.18
C VAL A 17 -10.16 2.34 31.73
N VAL A 18 -9.48 1.56 32.58
CA VAL A 18 -10.08 0.40 33.26
C VAL A 18 -10.81 0.87 34.52
N ALA A 19 -12.11 0.61 34.61
CA ALA A 19 -12.93 0.94 35.77
C ALA A 19 -13.49 -0.34 36.41
N SER A 20 -13.52 -0.38 37.74
CA SER A 20 -14.19 -1.46 38.49
C SER A 20 -15.71 -1.31 38.37
N GLU A 21 -16.41 -2.42 38.13
CA GLU A 21 -17.88 -2.46 38.02
C GLU A 21 -18.60 -1.94 39.29
N ALA A 22 -17.93 -1.94 40.45
CA ALA A 22 -18.48 -1.43 41.70
C ALA A 22 -18.49 0.12 41.80
N ALA A 23 -17.87 0.83 40.86
CA ALA A 23 -17.83 2.29 40.86
C ALA A 23 -19.18 2.88 40.36
N ARG A 24 -20.04 3.31 41.28
CA ARG A 24 -21.26 4.08 40.95
C ARG A 24 -20.90 5.51 40.60
N SER A 25 -21.41 6.01 39.47
CA SER A 25 -21.33 7.42 39.11
C SER A 25 -22.05 8.27 40.15
N ARG A 26 -21.36 9.21 40.80
CA ARG A 26 -22.03 10.32 41.46
C ARG A 26 -22.42 11.33 40.39
N ASP A 27 -23.71 11.66 40.41
CA ASP A 27 -24.41 12.70 39.69
C ASP A 27 -24.86 12.40 38.25
N LYS A 28 -26.19 12.32 38.14
CA LYS A 28 -26.98 12.04 36.95
C LYS A 28 -27.25 13.38 36.27
N ALA A 29 -26.53 13.70 35.20
CA ALA A 29 -26.83 14.90 34.41
C ALA A 29 -28.12 14.66 33.59
N ALA A 30 -29.16 15.44 33.90
CA ALA A 30 -30.42 15.43 33.20
C ALA A 30 -30.30 16.08 31.80
N THR A 31 -30.95 15.46 30.83
CA THR A 31 -31.20 15.97 29.49
C THR A 31 -32.08 17.23 29.55
N GLN A 32 -31.67 18.34 28.94
CA GLN A 32 -32.62 19.39 28.54
C GLN A 32 -32.30 19.99 27.16
N HIS A 33 -33.34 20.03 26.33
CA HIS A 33 -33.48 20.85 25.13
C HIS A 33 -33.89 22.28 25.53
N GLY A 34 -33.54 23.27 24.72
CA GLY A 34 -34.25 24.55 24.68
C GLY A 34 -33.36 25.78 24.88
N ALA A 35 -33.45 26.70 23.92
CA ALA A 35 -32.80 27.99 23.90
C ALA A 35 -33.45 29.01 24.86
N VAL A 36 -32.85 30.21 24.88
CA VAL A 36 -33.33 31.52 25.38
C VAL A 36 -32.76 31.98 26.73
N GLY A 37 -31.93 33.03 26.65
CA GLY A 37 -32.13 34.23 27.45
C GLY A 37 -31.38 34.36 28.78
N LEU A 38 -30.45 35.33 28.79
CA LEU A 38 -30.10 36.20 29.91
C LEU A 38 -29.68 35.54 31.24
N LEU A 39 -28.36 35.51 31.48
CA LEU A 39 -27.83 35.41 32.83
C LEU A 39 -27.53 36.82 33.38
N PRO A 40 -27.95 37.13 34.62
CA PRO A 40 -27.57 38.35 35.32
C PRO A 40 -26.16 38.22 35.90
N ALA A 41 -25.49 39.36 36.06
CA ALA A 41 -24.23 39.49 36.78
C ALA A 41 -24.36 39.06 38.26
N PRO A 42 -23.25 38.65 38.88
CA PRO A 42 -22.77 39.47 39.99
C PRO A 42 -21.26 39.68 40.01
N GLU A 43 -20.92 40.82 40.62
CA GLU A 43 -19.61 41.40 40.83
C GLU A 43 -18.65 40.59 41.73
N ALA A 44 -17.38 40.80 41.43
CA ALA A 44 -16.24 41.00 42.34
C ALA A 44 -15.90 39.96 43.42
N ALA A 45 -14.77 39.28 43.22
CA ALA A 45 -13.71 39.21 44.23
C ALA A 45 -12.35 38.94 43.57
N ILE A 46 -11.35 39.64 44.07
CA ILE A 46 -10.00 39.85 43.53
C ILE A 46 -9.05 38.85 44.24
N SER A 47 -7.94 38.51 43.57
CA SER A 47 -6.68 37.95 44.11
C SER A 47 -6.41 36.44 43.93
N GLY A 48 -5.59 36.14 42.92
CA GLY A 48 -4.42 35.26 43.05
C GLY A 48 -4.56 33.77 42.68
N VAL A 49 -4.24 33.40 41.42
CA VAL A 49 -3.75 32.06 41.03
C VAL A 49 -2.81 32.21 39.80
N PRO A 50 -1.67 31.48 39.73
CA PRO A 50 -0.69 31.56 38.64
C PRO A 50 -1.15 30.86 37.35
N ALA A 51 -0.36 31.09 36.30
CA ALA A 51 -0.54 30.68 34.92
C ALA A 51 -0.78 29.17 34.73
N PHE A 52 -1.79 28.82 33.91
CA PHE A 52 -1.63 27.99 32.71
C PHE A 52 -2.94 28.01 31.90
N LEU A 53 -2.80 28.21 30.58
CA LEU A 53 -3.79 28.02 29.50
C LEU A 53 -4.93 29.05 29.37
N ARG A 54 -4.66 30.12 28.62
CA ARG A 54 -5.66 30.81 27.79
C ARG A 54 -5.26 30.68 26.31
N PRO A 55 -6.20 30.38 25.39
CA PRO A 55 -5.92 30.32 23.96
C PRO A 55 -5.70 31.73 23.41
N LEU A 56 -4.79 31.79 22.44
CA LEU A 56 -4.34 32.93 21.65
C LEU A 56 -5.54 33.68 21.02
N THR A 57 -5.85 34.88 21.51
CA THR A 57 -6.60 35.88 20.73
C THR A 57 -5.63 36.99 20.34
N LEU A 58 -5.23 36.98 19.06
CA LEU A 58 -4.43 38.03 18.45
C LEU A 58 -5.29 39.29 18.32
N ALA A 59 -5.25 40.16 19.33
CA ALA A 59 -5.79 41.51 19.25
C ALA A 59 -4.71 42.45 18.71
N VAL A 60 -4.86 42.91 17.47
CA VAL A 60 -4.08 44.03 16.93
C VAL A 60 -4.51 45.29 17.71
N VAL A 61 -3.61 45.81 18.54
CA VAL A 61 -3.82 47.07 19.26
C VAL A 61 -3.60 48.22 18.30
N LEU A 62 -4.69 48.89 17.89
CA LEU A 62 -4.66 50.19 17.26
C LEU A 62 -4.44 51.25 18.36
N ALA A 63 -3.19 51.61 18.61
CA ALA A 63 -2.86 52.72 19.50
C ALA A 63 -2.93 54.04 18.73
N ALA A 64 -4.08 54.73 18.82
CA ALA A 64 -4.16 56.17 18.59
C ALA A 64 -4.10 56.86 19.95
N LEU A 65 -2.98 57.50 20.28
CA LEU A 65 -2.88 58.49 21.35
C LEU A 65 -2.31 59.79 20.76
N PRO A 66 -2.91 60.96 21.03
CA PRO A 66 -2.32 62.23 20.65
C PRO A 66 -1.25 62.57 21.70
N ILE A 67 0.02 62.49 21.33
CA ILE A 67 1.09 63.14 22.09
C ILE A 67 1.40 64.45 21.36
N SER A 68 0.79 65.53 21.84
CA SER A 68 1.22 66.89 21.55
C SER A 68 2.50 67.20 22.34
N GLY A 69 3.63 67.27 21.65
CA GLY A 69 4.89 67.73 22.24
C GLY A 69 6.09 67.64 21.30
N PHE A 70 6.43 68.78 20.68
CA PHE A 70 7.72 69.15 20.09
C PHE A 70 8.36 68.27 18.99
N TYR A 71 8.40 68.80 17.77
CA TYR A 71 9.15 68.28 16.60
C TYR A 71 10.68 68.41 16.78
N PRO A 72 11.46 67.63 16.02
CA PRO A 72 12.16 68.29 14.92
C PRO A 72 11.90 67.62 13.55
N GLN A 73 11.96 68.46 12.52
CA GLN A 73 11.60 68.21 11.13
C GLN A 73 12.51 67.17 10.46
N GLY A 74 11.92 66.24 9.68
CA GLY A 74 12.74 65.43 8.76
C GLY A 74 12.22 64.06 8.28
N ALA A 75 10.91 63.80 8.20
CA ALA A 75 10.38 62.75 7.32
C ALA A 75 8.86 62.94 7.17
N GLN A 76 8.46 63.68 6.14
CA GLN A 76 7.06 63.69 5.73
C GLN A 76 6.73 62.27 5.22
N ALA A 77 5.86 61.54 5.92
CA ALA A 77 5.18 60.40 5.35
C ALA A 77 4.28 60.96 4.22
N ASN A 78 4.79 60.96 3.00
CA ASN A 78 4.06 61.42 1.84
C ASN A 78 2.97 60.38 1.51
N LEU A 79 1.80 60.59 2.09
CA LEU A 79 0.58 59.85 1.80
C LEU A 79 0.03 60.33 0.45
N THR A 80 0.57 59.80 -0.65
CA THR A 80 0.00 60.02 -2.00
C THR A 80 -1.12 59.02 -2.28
N THR A 81 -2.30 59.39 -1.80
CA THR A 81 -3.65 59.21 -2.39
C THR A 81 -3.95 58.01 -3.31
N SER A 82 -4.70 57.05 -2.77
CA SER A 82 -5.91 56.42 -3.33
C SER A 82 -6.82 56.09 -2.13
N PRO A 83 -8.16 56.22 -2.18
CA PRO A 83 -9.02 56.20 -0.98
C PRO A 83 -9.15 54.84 -0.24
N SER A 84 -8.32 53.84 -0.55
CA SER A 84 -8.40 52.51 0.08
C SER A 84 -7.07 51.77 0.28
N ALA A 85 -5.91 52.36 -0.04
CA ALA A 85 -4.61 51.71 0.09
C ALA A 85 -3.81 52.26 1.30
N ALA A 86 -3.32 51.37 2.17
CA ALA A 86 -2.50 51.74 3.32
C ALA A 86 -1.11 51.11 3.19
N GLY A 87 -0.10 51.93 2.92
CA GLY A 87 1.31 51.55 2.97
C GLY A 87 1.92 51.97 4.30
N PHE A 88 2.49 51.02 5.05
CA PHE A 88 3.29 51.32 6.24
C PHE A 88 4.74 50.91 5.96
N ALA A 89 5.66 51.87 5.88
CA ALA A 89 7.08 51.58 5.78
C ALA A 89 7.67 51.42 7.19
N LEU A 90 8.23 50.25 7.54
CA LEU A 90 9.22 50.19 8.61
C LEU A 90 10.48 50.92 8.14
N VAL A 91 11.18 51.58 9.07
CA VAL A 91 12.36 52.42 8.85
C VAL A 91 13.20 51.92 7.68
N CYS A 92 13.12 52.62 6.56
CA CYS A 92 13.95 52.34 5.41
C CYS A 92 15.19 53.23 5.42
N SER A 93 16.36 52.61 5.30
CA SER A 93 17.66 53.28 5.48
C SER A 93 18.01 54.24 4.34
N ALA A 94 17.31 54.17 3.20
CA ALA A 94 17.55 55.02 2.04
C ALA A 94 16.32 55.85 1.63
N PRO A 95 16.50 57.14 1.27
CA PRO A 95 15.46 57.94 0.63
C PRO A 95 14.98 57.26 -0.68
N GLY A 96 13.68 57.00 -0.80
CA GLY A 96 13.06 56.38 -1.98
C GLY A 96 12.58 54.93 -1.81
N ASP A 97 13.02 54.23 -0.76
CA ASP A 97 12.73 52.80 -0.56
C ASP A 97 11.41 52.53 0.19
N GLN A 98 10.35 53.25 -0.17
CA GLN A 98 9.07 53.14 0.53
C GLN A 98 8.26 51.92 0.08
N ALA A 99 7.38 51.45 0.97
CA ALA A 99 6.31 50.53 0.59
C ALA A 99 5.33 51.21 -0.37
N VAL A 100 4.87 50.50 -1.40
CA VAL A 100 3.96 51.01 -2.43
C VAL A 100 2.73 50.10 -2.51
N ALA A 101 1.55 50.68 -2.26
CA ALA A 101 0.26 50.01 -2.43
C ALA A 101 -0.56 50.76 -3.50
N ASN A 102 -0.50 50.28 -4.76
CA ASN A 102 -1.19 50.91 -5.90
C ASN A 102 -2.58 50.33 -6.16
N GLY A 103 -2.81 49.07 -5.78
CA GLY A 103 -4.09 48.41 -6.02
C GLY A 103 -5.20 48.93 -5.12
N THR A 104 -6.44 48.76 -5.57
CA THR A 104 -7.63 49.06 -4.78
C THR A 104 -7.67 48.13 -3.57
N VAL A 105 -7.79 48.67 -2.34
CA VAL A 105 -7.71 47.87 -1.10
C VAL A 105 -6.40 47.07 -0.98
N ALA A 106 -5.29 47.58 -1.54
CA ALA A 106 -3.99 46.95 -1.40
C ALA A 106 -3.32 47.30 -0.06
N PHE A 107 -2.56 46.35 0.49
CA PHE A 107 -1.76 46.53 1.70
C PHE A 107 -0.29 46.24 1.41
N ALA A 108 0.60 47.18 1.74
CA ALA A 108 2.04 47.01 1.59
C ALA A 108 2.78 47.34 2.90
N LEU A 109 3.62 46.41 3.38
CA LEU A 109 4.41 46.55 4.60
C LEU A 109 5.86 46.12 4.37
N GLY A 110 6.80 47.03 4.57
CA GLY A 110 8.24 46.78 4.43
C GLY A 110 8.89 47.63 3.34
N CYS A 111 10.20 47.83 3.47
CA CYS A 111 11.02 48.55 2.50
C CYS A 111 10.83 47.98 1.09
N ARG A 112 10.51 48.84 0.12
CA ARG A 112 10.28 48.46 -1.28
C ARG A 112 9.24 47.35 -1.50
N ALA A 113 8.38 47.06 -0.51
CA ALA A 113 7.24 46.16 -0.68
C ALA A 113 6.26 46.75 -1.69
N ARG A 114 5.74 45.96 -2.64
CA ARG A 114 4.88 46.42 -3.74
C ARG A 114 3.59 45.60 -3.85
N ALA A 115 2.48 46.18 -3.42
CA ALA A 115 1.14 45.65 -3.61
C ALA A 115 0.48 46.38 -4.80
N ILE A 116 0.64 45.82 -6.00
CA ILE A 116 0.32 46.48 -7.28
C ILE A 116 -1.10 46.12 -7.75
N GLY A 117 -1.51 44.87 -7.62
CA GLY A 117 -2.83 44.41 -8.04
C GLY A 117 -3.94 44.81 -7.07
N ASP A 118 -5.19 44.83 -7.51
CA ASP A 118 -6.33 45.08 -6.61
C ASP A 118 -6.47 43.97 -5.57
N TYR A 119 -6.86 44.34 -4.35
CA TYR A 119 -7.06 43.46 -3.20
C TYR A 119 -5.82 42.64 -2.82
N THR A 120 -4.62 43.18 -3.08
CA THR A 120 -3.36 42.50 -2.82
C THR A 120 -2.79 42.78 -1.44
N THR A 121 -1.90 41.91 -0.98
CA THR A 121 -1.12 42.09 0.25
C THR A 121 0.35 41.76 -0.04
N ALA A 122 1.25 42.70 0.21
CA ALA A 122 2.70 42.53 0.08
C ALA A 122 3.39 42.85 1.42
N ILE A 123 4.05 41.88 2.05
CA ILE A 123 4.70 42.03 3.36
C ILE A 123 6.13 41.50 3.30
N GLY A 124 7.12 42.37 3.49
CA GLY A 124 8.53 42.00 3.48
C GLY A 124 9.38 42.96 2.64
N LEU A 125 10.69 42.96 2.88
CA LEU A 125 11.64 43.72 2.08
C LEU A 125 11.60 43.22 0.62
N ASP A 126 11.36 44.11 -0.35
CA ASP A 126 11.24 43.78 -1.78
C ASP A 126 10.14 42.76 -2.15
N SER A 127 9.16 42.52 -1.26
CA SER A 127 8.03 41.65 -1.58
C SER A 127 7.16 42.28 -2.69
N ARG A 128 6.54 41.46 -3.54
CA ARG A 128 5.75 41.95 -4.67
C ARG A 128 4.50 41.10 -4.89
N ALA A 129 3.33 41.69 -4.68
CA ALA A 129 2.04 41.14 -5.08
C ALA A 129 1.48 41.93 -6.28
N SER A 130 1.51 41.35 -7.48
CA SER A 130 1.04 42.04 -8.71
C SER A 130 -0.24 41.47 -9.32
N GLY A 131 -0.61 40.23 -9.00
CA GLY A 131 -1.87 39.65 -9.49
C GLY A 131 -3.08 40.15 -8.70
N TYR A 132 -4.27 40.18 -9.32
CA TYR A 132 -5.51 40.47 -8.60
C TYR A 132 -5.71 39.48 -7.44
N GLN A 133 -6.01 39.97 -6.23
CA GLN A 133 -6.13 39.16 -5.00
C GLN A 133 -4.87 38.35 -4.64
N ALA A 134 -3.69 38.75 -5.13
CA ALA A 134 -2.44 38.07 -4.81
C ALA A 134 -1.92 38.42 -3.41
N ILE A 135 -1.25 37.46 -2.77
CA ILE A 135 -0.63 37.61 -1.45
C ILE A 135 0.85 37.25 -1.56
N SER A 136 1.74 38.15 -1.15
CA SER A 136 3.18 37.95 -1.11
C SER A 136 3.70 38.32 0.28
N VAL A 137 4.25 37.34 0.99
CA VAL A 137 4.78 37.50 2.34
C VAL A 137 6.17 36.87 2.41
N GLY A 138 7.19 37.67 2.67
CA GLY A 138 8.59 37.23 2.70
C GLY A 138 9.51 38.24 2.02
N ASN A 139 10.81 38.14 2.31
CA ASN A 139 11.79 38.99 1.64
C ASN A 139 11.96 38.54 0.17
N VAL A 140 11.87 39.46 -0.78
CA VAL A 140 11.98 39.20 -2.23
C VAL A 140 10.94 38.18 -2.75
N SER A 141 9.83 37.94 -2.04
CA SER A 141 8.80 37.03 -2.54
C SER A 141 7.97 37.68 -3.64
N VAL A 142 7.51 36.89 -4.60
CA VAL A 142 6.72 37.37 -5.74
C VAL A 142 5.44 36.55 -5.89
N ALA A 143 4.30 37.23 -5.91
CA ALA A 143 3.01 36.66 -6.26
C ALA A 143 2.43 37.44 -7.47
N SER A 144 2.63 36.93 -8.69
CA SER A 144 2.25 37.65 -9.91
C SER A 144 0.96 37.18 -10.57
N GLY A 145 0.54 35.94 -10.35
CA GLY A 145 -0.69 35.41 -10.95
C GLY A 145 -1.98 35.85 -10.26
N TYR A 146 -3.10 35.75 -10.98
CA TYR A 146 -4.43 35.97 -10.42
C TYR A 146 -4.69 35.04 -9.23
N ARG A 147 -4.97 35.58 -8.04
CA ARG A 147 -5.12 34.82 -6.78
C ARG A 147 -3.90 33.96 -6.42
N ALA A 148 -2.70 34.38 -6.81
CA ALA A 148 -1.48 33.69 -6.43
C ALA A 148 -1.10 33.98 -4.96
N ALA A 149 -0.44 33.04 -4.31
CA ALA A 149 -0.02 33.18 -2.91
C ALA A 149 1.43 32.71 -2.71
N ALA A 150 2.31 33.62 -2.30
CA ALA A 150 3.72 33.35 -2.02
C ALA A 150 4.04 33.64 -0.55
N PHE A 151 4.53 32.65 0.18
CA PHE A 151 4.91 32.74 1.59
C PHE A 151 6.32 32.17 1.81
N GLY A 152 7.30 33.03 2.10
CA GLY A 152 8.69 32.65 2.32
C GLY A 152 9.67 33.60 1.65
N THR A 153 10.92 33.61 2.08
CA THR A 153 11.97 34.39 1.41
C THR A 153 12.18 33.86 -0.01
N SER A 154 12.12 34.74 -1.01
CA SER A 154 12.25 34.38 -2.44
C SER A 154 11.22 33.33 -2.91
N ALA A 155 10.07 33.21 -2.25
CA ALA A 155 8.98 32.35 -2.74
C ALA A 155 8.32 33.00 -3.96
N ASP A 156 8.12 32.22 -5.03
CA ASP A 156 7.63 32.68 -6.32
C ASP A 156 6.37 31.92 -6.73
N ALA A 157 5.22 32.57 -6.61
CA ALA A 157 3.93 32.12 -7.13
C ALA A 157 3.59 32.91 -8.39
N LEU A 158 4.06 32.43 -9.54
CA LEU A 158 4.13 33.25 -10.75
C LEU A 158 2.87 33.19 -11.63
N ALA A 159 2.12 32.09 -11.55
CA ALA A 159 0.97 31.82 -12.41
C ALA A 159 -0.38 31.89 -11.66
N ASP A 160 -1.48 31.86 -12.41
CA ASP A 160 -2.83 32.00 -11.89
C ASP A 160 -3.19 30.89 -10.90
N ARG A 161 -3.64 31.29 -9.72
CA ARG A 161 -3.98 30.41 -8.58
C ARG A 161 -2.80 29.55 -8.11
N ALA A 162 -1.57 29.93 -8.44
CA ALA A 162 -0.38 29.25 -7.95
C ALA A 162 -0.16 29.54 -6.45
N THR A 163 0.36 28.56 -5.72
CA THR A 163 0.68 28.70 -4.29
C THR A 163 2.10 28.23 -4.04
N ALA A 164 2.97 29.10 -3.53
CA ALA A 164 4.34 28.80 -3.14
C ALA A 164 4.54 29.09 -1.66
N ILE A 165 4.92 28.07 -0.87
CA ILE A 165 5.14 28.18 0.57
C ILE A 165 6.49 27.55 0.93
N GLY A 166 7.44 28.36 1.37
CA GLY A 166 8.81 27.94 1.68
C GLY A 166 9.84 28.91 1.10
N ALA A 167 11.05 28.90 1.65
CA ALA A 167 12.12 29.72 1.08
C ALA A 167 12.48 29.21 -0.33
N ALA A 168 12.52 30.08 -1.33
CA ALA A 168 12.75 29.68 -2.73
C ALA A 168 11.75 28.64 -3.30
N ALA A 169 10.55 28.50 -2.71
CA ALA A 169 9.50 27.67 -3.30
C ALA A 169 9.02 28.30 -4.60
N GLN A 170 8.85 27.50 -5.65
CA GLN A 170 8.48 27.95 -6.99
C GLN A 170 7.20 27.25 -7.44
N ALA A 171 6.15 28.03 -7.69
CA ALA A 171 4.91 27.59 -8.32
C ALA A 171 4.69 28.42 -9.59
N THR A 172 5.18 27.92 -10.72
CA THR A 172 5.32 28.71 -11.96
C THR A 172 4.24 28.47 -13.00
N ASP A 173 3.39 27.45 -12.79
CA ASP A 173 2.29 27.11 -13.70
C ASP A 173 0.92 27.23 -13.00
N VAL A 174 -0.15 27.23 -13.81
CA VAL A 174 -1.52 27.49 -13.37
C VAL A 174 -1.93 26.44 -12.34
N ARG A 175 -2.50 26.91 -11.22
CA ARG A 175 -2.92 26.07 -10.08
C ARG A 175 -1.83 25.16 -9.50
N ALA A 176 -0.56 25.40 -9.81
CA ALA A 176 0.54 24.67 -9.22
C ALA A 176 0.68 25.01 -7.73
N THR A 177 1.08 24.04 -6.92
CA THR A 177 1.26 24.20 -5.47
C THR A 177 2.63 23.65 -5.04
N ALA A 178 3.53 24.53 -4.61
CA ALA A 178 4.82 24.17 -4.05
C ALA A 178 4.86 24.45 -2.55
N ILE A 179 5.12 23.43 -1.73
CA ILE A 179 5.19 23.54 -0.27
C ILE A 179 6.48 22.88 0.22
N GLY A 180 7.47 23.70 0.55
CA GLY A 180 8.80 23.28 0.98
C GLY A 180 9.86 24.28 0.52
N ALA A 181 11.00 24.37 1.22
CA ALA A 181 12.10 25.20 0.73
C ALA A 181 12.67 24.58 -0.56
N GLY A 182 12.82 25.39 -1.62
CA GLY A 182 13.26 24.90 -2.93
C GLY A 182 12.27 23.99 -3.66
N ALA A 183 11.04 23.78 -3.14
CA ALA A 183 10.04 22.96 -3.83
C ALA A 183 9.65 23.59 -5.18
N ASP A 184 9.56 22.79 -6.24
CA ASP A 184 9.28 23.23 -7.62
C ASP A 184 8.02 22.52 -8.16
N ALA A 185 6.96 23.31 -8.37
CA ALA A 185 5.74 22.89 -9.06
C ALA A 185 5.58 23.74 -10.33
N SER A 186 6.11 23.22 -11.44
CA SER A 186 6.21 23.92 -12.74
C SER A 186 5.29 23.37 -13.82
N LEU A 187 4.33 22.51 -13.46
CA LEU A 187 3.31 21.96 -14.37
C LEU A 187 1.88 22.31 -13.92
N ASP A 188 0.95 22.45 -14.86
CA ASP A 188 -0.47 22.73 -14.59
C ASP A 188 -1.09 21.73 -13.59
N TYR A 189 -1.74 22.25 -12.54
CA TYR A 189 -2.31 21.48 -11.41
C TYR A 189 -1.32 20.61 -10.60
N SER A 190 -0.01 20.74 -10.81
CA SER A 190 0.98 19.93 -10.09
C SER A 190 1.14 20.35 -8.63
N VAL A 191 1.60 19.41 -7.79
CA VAL A 191 1.85 19.66 -6.37
C VAL A 191 3.22 19.12 -5.97
N ALA A 192 4.12 19.98 -5.50
CA ALA A 192 5.40 19.58 -4.90
C ALA A 192 5.33 19.73 -3.38
N LEU A 193 5.51 18.63 -2.64
CA LEU A 193 5.39 18.57 -1.18
C LEU A 193 6.71 18.14 -0.53
N GLY A 194 7.31 19.02 0.25
CA GLY A 194 8.61 18.81 0.91
C GLY A 194 9.70 19.69 0.32
N SER A 195 10.78 19.90 1.09
CA SER A 195 11.95 20.65 0.63
C SER A 195 12.54 19.99 -0.61
N GLU A 196 12.91 20.76 -1.63
CA GLU A 196 13.52 20.26 -2.87
C GLU A 196 12.66 19.23 -3.63
N SER A 197 11.36 19.11 -3.33
CA SER A 197 10.48 18.23 -4.12
C SER A 197 10.22 18.87 -5.49
N ILE A 198 10.27 18.06 -6.57
CA ILE A 198 9.98 18.51 -7.94
C ILE A 198 8.79 17.74 -8.49
N ALA A 199 7.75 18.45 -8.93
CA ALA A 199 6.57 17.87 -9.57
C ALA A 199 6.74 17.84 -11.11
N ASP A 200 7.32 16.76 -11.62
CA ASP A 200 7.83 16.61 -12.99
C ASP A 200 6.91 15.83 -13.94
N ARG A 201 5.75 15.35 -13.47
CA ARG A 201 4.81 14.58 -14.29
C ARG A 201 3.51 15.34 -14.55
N ASN A 202 3.16 15.45 -15.83
CA ASN A 202 1.92 16.05 -16.30
C ASN A 202 0.75 15.06 -16.27
N SER A 203 -0.45 15.54 -16.60
CA SER A 203 -1.60 14.67 -16.89
C SER A 203 -1.35 13.76 -18.10
N GLY A 204 -2.09 12.66 -18.18
CA GLY A 204 -2.01 11.68 -19.27
C GLY A 204 -0.83 10.71 -19.17
N VAL A 205 -0.09 10.71 -18.05
CA VAL A 205 0.98 9.74 -17.83
C VAL A 205 0.37 8.42 -17.37
N ARG A 206 0.47 7.40 -18.22
CA ARG A 206 -0.03 6.06 -17.94
C ARG A 206 0.76 5.38 -16.82
N GLY A 207 0.05 4.71 -15.91
CA GLY A 207 0.65 3.86 -14.88
C GLY A 207 1.39 2.65 -15.46
N TYR A 208 2.27 2.06 -14.66
CA TYR A 208 2.97 0.83 -15.05
C TYR A 208 2.00 -0.36 -15.12
N ASP A 209 2.00 -1.06 -16.25
CA ASP A 209 1.17 -2.24 -16.49
C ASP A 209 2.06 -3.45 -16.82
N VAL A 210 2.03 -4.45 -15.94
CA VAL A 210 2.82 -5.70 -16.08
C VAL A 210 2.30 -6.62 -17.18
N SER A 211 1.08 -6.41 -17.68
CA SER A 211 0.40 -7.30 -18.63
C SER A 211 0.79 -7.08 -20.10
N LEU A 212 1.73 -6.15 -20.37
CA LEU A 212 2.15 -5.76 -21.71
C LEU A 212 3.05 -6.81 -22.40
N ASN A 213 2.47 -7.98 -22.63
CA ASN A 213 2.80 -8.87 -23.76
C ASN A 213 1.60 -9.03 -24.71
N SER A 214 0.56 -8.20 -24.56
CA SER A 214 -0.56 -8.11 -25.49
C SER A 214 -1.06 -6.68 -25.56
N ALA A 215 -1.38 -6.25 -26.78
CA ALA A 215 -1.84 -4.91 -27.10
C ALA A 215 -3.02 -4.50 -26.19
N ALA A 216 -2.85 -3.34 -25.55
CA ALA A 216 -3.89 -2.44 -25.06
C ALA A 216 -5.24 -3.10 -24.72
N ILE A 217 -5.43 -3.51 -23.47
CA ILE A 217 -6.78 -3.59 -22.94
C ILE A 217 -7.20 -2.17 -22.56
N ASP A 218 -7.69 -1.41 -23.55
CA ASP A 218 -8.56 -0.26 -23.30
C ASP A 218 -9.70 -0.75 -22.41
N GLY A 219 -9.72 -0.31 -21.15
CA GLY A 219 -10.70 -0.74 -20.13
C GLY A 219 -10.11 -1.52 -18.95
N SER A 220 -8.79 -1.71 -18.85
CA SER A 220 -8.20 -2.17 -17.59
C SER A 220 -8.43 -1.13 -16.47
N ALA A 221 -8.55 -1.59 -15.22
CA ALA A 221 -8.65 -0.69 -14.06
C ALA A 221 -7.47 0.31 -13.99
N ILE A 222 -6.30 -0.09 -14.53
CA ILE A 222 -5.11 0.76 -14.65
C ILE A 222 -5.35 1.88 -15.68
N ALA A 223 -5.94 1.57 -16.83
CA ALA A 223 -6.28 2.58 -17.84
C ALA A 223 -7.34 3.58 -17.34
N LEU A 224 -8.28 3.12 -16.50
CA LEU A 224 -9.31 3.97 -15.91
C LEU A 224 -8.80 4.91 -14.79
N THR A 225 -7.56 4.69 -14.32
CA THR A 225 -6.94 5.47 -13.23
C THR A 225 -5.76 6.32 -13.69
N GLU A 226 -5.66 6.58 -15.01
CA GLU A 226 -4.65 7.48 -15.57
C GLU A 226 -4.75 8.90 -14.96
N GLY A 227 -3.59 9.49 -14.65
CA GLY A 227 -3.52 10.81 -14.01
C GLY A 227 -4.16 11.89 -14.88
N THR A 228 -5.26 12.50 -14.42
CA THR A 228 -5.97 13.55 -15.16
C THR A 228 -5.41 14.95 -14.97
N TRP A 229 -4.49 15.11 -14.01
CA TRP A 229 -3.85 16.38 -13.62
C TRP A 229 -2.35 16.17 -13.38
N GLY A 230 -1.60 17.26 -13.18
CA GLY A 230 -0.21 17.19 -12.73
C GLY A 230 -0.05 16.37 -11.44
N ALA A 231 1.10 15.70 -11.32
CA ALA A 231 1.35 14.79 -10.21
C ALA A 231 1.54 15.51 -8.86
N VAL A 232 1.26 14.78 -7.79
CA VAL A 232 1.72 15.11 -6.44
C VAL A 232 3.08 14.44 -6.23
N SER A 233 4.14 15.23 -6.17
CA SER A 233 5.50 14.77 -5.87
C SER A 233 5.87 15.02 -4.41
N VAL A 234 6.60 14.08 -3.83
CA VAL A 234 7.12 14.15 -2.46
C VAL A 234 8.65 14.12 -2.40
N GLY A 235 9.34 14.27 -3.54
CA GLY A 235 10.80 14.23 -3.63
C GLY A 235 11.30 14.63 -5.02
N ASP A 236 12.54 14.26 -5.34
CA ASP A 236 13.16 14.46 -6.64
C ASP A 236 13.88 13.18 -7.07
N VAL A 237 13.36 12.55 -8.12
CA VAL A 237 13.91 11.29 -8.65
C VAL A 237 15.25 11.52 -9.37
N ALA A 238 15.45 12.70 -9.98
CA ALA A 238 16.67 13.01 -10.71
C ALA A 238 17.88 13.10 -9.78
N GLU A 239 17.68 13.65 -8.58
CA GLU A 239 18.71 13.80 -7.55
C GLU A 239 18.72 12.66 -6.52
N GLY A 240 17.77 11.72 -6.61
CA GLY A 240 17.69 10.56 -5.70
C GLY A 240 17.10 10.88 -4.33
N ASP A 241 16.37 11.98 -4.21
CA ASP A 241 15.69 12.40 -3.01
C ASP A 241 14.30 11.75 -2.91
N PHE A 242 14.20 10.73 -2.05
CA PHE A 242 12.95 9.99 -1.83
C PHE A 242 12.43 10.19 -0.41
N ARG A 243 11.11 10.26 -0.28
CA ARG A 243 10.43 10.29 1.02
C ARG A 243 9.48 9.11 1.17
N GLN A 244 9.45 8.54 2.37
CA GLN A 244 8.42 7.59 2.74
C GLN A 244 7.11 8.32 3.01
N ILE A 245 5.99 7.73 2.59
CA ILE A 245 4.63 8.16 2.98
C ILE A 245 4.14 7.19 4.05
N THR A 246 4.03 7.66 5.29
CA THR A 246 3.69 6.82 6.45
C THR A 246 2.27 7.07 6.96
N GLY A 247 1.67 6.08 7.65
CA GLY A 247 0.30 6.20 8.18
C GLY A 247 -0.79 5.96 7.13
N VAL A 248 -0.44 5.31 6.01
CA VAL A 248 -1.38 4.98 4.92
C VAL A 248 -2.24 3.78 5.31
N ALA A 249 -3.55 4.00 5.46
CA ALA A 249 -4.53 2.92 5.65
C ALA A 249 -4.57 1.99 4.44
N ALA A 250 -5.07 0.76 4.59
CA ALA A 250 -5.18 -0.17 3.47
C ALA A 250 -6.18 0.37 2.43
N GLY A 251 -5.78 0.37 1.16
CA GLY A 251 -6.63 0.81 0.05
C GLY A 251 -7.81 -0.13 -0.19
N SER A 252 -8.92 0.43 -0.67
CA SER A 252 -10.20 -0.26 -0.87
C SER A 252 -10.74 -0.18 -2.30
N ALA A 253 -10.55 0.96 -2.97
CA ALA A 253 -10.89 1.18 -4.38
C ALA A 253 -9.64 1.08 -5.27
N ASP A 254 -9.84 0.97 -6.59
CA ASP A 254 -8.75 0.82 -7.57
C ASP A 254 -7.76 2.00 -7.57
N SER A 255 -8.21 3.20 -7.19
CA SER A 255 -7.40 4.42 -7.13
C SER A 255 -6.79 4.70 -5.75
N ASP A 256 -6.97 3.82 -4.77
CA ASP A 256 -6.40 4.00 -3.44
C ASP A 256 -4.93 3.58 -3.42
N ALA A 257 -4.11 4.30 -2.64
CA ALA A 257 -2.72 3.91 -2.41
C ALA A 257 -2.64 2.56 -1.66
N VAL A 258 -1.78 1.67 -2.15
CA VAL A 258 -1.50 0.38 -1.50
C VAL A 258 -0.45 0.56 -0.42
N ASN A 259 -0.68 0.02 0.78
CA ASN A 259 0.33 0.02 1.84
C ASN A 259 1.16 -1.28 1.89
N VAL A 260 2.23 -1.27 2.68
CA VAL A 260 3.16 -2.41 2.81
C VAL A 260 2.48 -3.68 3.36
N ALA A 261 1.40 -3.56 4.14
CA ALA A 261 0.69 -4.72 4.67
C ALA A 261 -0.05 -5.49 3.57
N GLN A 262 -0.72 -4.78 2.65
CA GLN A 262 -1.36 -5.40 1.49
C GLN A 262 -0.34 -6.10 0.59
N LEU A 263 0.81 -5.46 0.33
CA LEU A 263 1.88 -6.07 -0.47
C LEU A 263 2.48 -7.32 0.21
N LYS A 264 2.68 -7.28 1.53
CA LYS A 264 3.12 -8.46 2.28
C LYS A 264 2.11 -9.60 2.23
N ALA A 265 0.81 -9.31 2.30
CA ALA A 265 -0.22 -10.33 2.14
C ALA A 265 -0.14 -11.01 0.76
N VAL A 266 0.08 -10.25 -0.32
CA VAL A 266 0.31 -10.81 -1.66
C VAL A 266 1.59 -11.65 -1.72
N ARG A 267 2.69 -11.16 -1.12
CA ARG A 267 3.95 -11.92 -1.04
C ARG A 267 3.76 -13.22 -0.27
N ASP A 268 3.02 -13.21 0.83
CA ASP A 268 2.80 -14.39 1.66
C ASP A 268 1.99 -15.44 0.86
N ILE A 269 0.97 -15.04 0.09
CA ILE A 269 0.26 -15.91 -0.86
C ILE A 269 1.20 -16.46 -1.95
N ALA A 270 2.07 -15.62 -2.51
CA ALA A 270 3.02 -16.04 -3.53
C ALA A 270 4.11 -16.98 -2.98
N SER A 271 4.54 -16.78 -1.74
CA SER A 271 5.63 -17.54 -1.10
C SER A 271 5.15 -18.85 -0.47
N SER A 272 3.88 -18.94 -0.06
CA SER A 272 3.27 -20.18 0.44
C SER A 272 2.84 -21.14 -0.67
N GLY A 273 3.39 -21.01 -1.89
CA GLY A 273 3.11 -21.94 -2.98
C GLY A 273 1.73 -21.75 -3.59
N GLY A 274 1.47 -20.61 -4.23
CA GLY A 274 0.29 -20.37 -5.08
C GLY A 274 0.12 -21.34 -6.27
N VAL A 275 0.81 -22.48 -6.28
CA VAL A 275 0.48 -23.65 -7.09
C VAL A 275 0.06 -24.76 -6.12
N GLU A 276 -1.22 -24.74 -5.72
CA GLU A 276 -1.80 -25.86 -4.97
C GLU A 276 -1.56 -27.16 -5.76
N TYR A 277 -1.06 -28.20 -5.07
CA TYR A 277 -0.80 -29.55 -5.62
C TYR A 277 0.42 -29.72 -6.56
N TYR A 278 1.33 -28.75 -6.66
CA TYR A 278 2.57 -28.87 -7.45
C TYR A 278 3.82 -28.51 -6.63
N SER A 279 4.68 -29.50 -6.39
CA SER A 279 5.78 -29.44 -5.43
C SER A 279 7.07 -30.01 -6.06
N VAL A 280 8.16 -29.23 -6.10
CA VAL A 280 9.53 -29.66 -6.49
C VAL A 280 10.49 -29.27 -5.37
N ASN A 281 11.25 -30.24 -4.82
CA ASN A 281 12.19 -30.01 -3.72
C ASN A 281 13.62 -29.77 -4.24
N ASP A 282 14.24 -28.66 -3.84
CA ASP A 282 15.58 -28.20 -4.25
C ASP A 282 16.65 -28.27 -3.14
N GLY A 283 16.33 -28.77 -1.93
CA GLY A 283 17.35 -29.05 -0.91
C GLY A 283 17.23 -28.38 0.46
N GLY A 284 16.06 -27.88 0.86
CA GLY A 284 15.61 -28.02 2.27
C GLY A 284 15.14 -26.77 3.03
N VAL A 285 14.14 -26.83 3.94
CA VAL A 285 13.23 -27.92 4.44
C VAL A 285 11.95 -27.29 5.07
N PRO A 286 10.70 -27.67 4.70
CA PRO A 286 9.48 -27.64 5.59
C PRO A 286 8.71 -29.00 5.65
N LYS A 287 7.53 -29.22 6.37
CA LYS A 287 6.68 -30.49 6.58
C LYS A 287 5.19 -30.58 6.07
N ASP A 288 4.73 -31.75 5.54
CA ASP A 288 3.52 -32.23 4.79
C ASP A 288 2.62 -31.33 3.88
N ASN A 289 2.17 -31.92 2.74
CA ASN A 289 1.97 -31.38 1.37
C ASN A 289 1.00 -30.19 1.11
N VAL A 290 0.85 -29.26 2.05
CA VAL A 290 0.40 -27.87 1.76
C VAL A 290 1.60 -26.97 1.43
N ASP A 291 2.78 -27.28 1.99
CA ASP A 291 3.98 -26.44 1.93
C ASP A 291 5.17 -27.05 1.12
N ASN A 292 4.92 -27.84 0.07
CA ASN A 292 5.96 -28.48 -0.79
C ASN A 292 6.77 -29.62 -0.13
N LEU A 293 6.11 -30.74 0.15
CA LEU A 293 6.65 -31.73 1.09
C LEU A 293 6.49 -33.19 0.80
N GLY A 294 5.58 -33.52 -0.09
CA GLY A 294 5.51 -34.88 -0.61
C GLY A 294 6.85 -35.29 -1.23
N ALA A 295 7.56 -34.37 -1.87
CA ALA A 295 8.86 -34.64 -2.50
C ALA A 295 9.99 -34.54 -1.47
N SER A 296 10.25 -35.59 -0.69
CA SER A 296 11.35 -35.61 0.29
C SER A 296 12.66 -36.19 -0.25
N GLY A 297 12.63 -36.85 -1.42
CA GLY A 297 13.82 -37.30 -2.14
C GLY A 297 14.51 -36.20 -2.97
N LEU A 298 15.82 -36.36 -3.22
CA LEU A 298 16.58 -35.48 -4.12
C LEU A 298 16.01 -35.57 -5.55
N ASN A 299 15.75 -34.43 -6.21
CA ASN A 299 15.16 -34.40 -7.56
C ASN A 299 13.78 -35.12 -7.69
N ALA A 300 13.03 -35.26 -6.59
CA ALA A 300 11.72 -35.92 -6.60
C ALA A 300 10.58 -34.96 -6.99
N LEU A 301 9.49 -35.51 -7.53
CA LEU A 301 8.24 -34.81 -7.85
C LEU A 301 7.09 -35.46 -7.09
N ALA A 302 6.36 -34.70 -6.27
CA ALA A 302 5.12 -35.15 -5.64
C ALA A 302 3.98 -34.18 -5.97
N ALA A 303 2.91 -34.66 -6.58
CA ALA A 303 1.76 -33.83 -6.99
C ALA A 303 0.43 -34.49 -6.59
N GLY A 304 -0.42 -33.77 -5.86
CA GLY A 304 -1.70 -34.27 -5.32
C GLY A 304 -1.74 -34.41 -3.79
N THR A 305 -2.94 -34.50 -3.23
CA THR A 305 -3.15 -34.58 -1.77
C THR A 305 -2.54 -35.86 -1.18
N ASN A 306 -1.70 -35.75 -0.15
CA ASN A 306 -0.96 -36.88 0.46
C ASN A 306 -0.07 -37.67 -0.52
N ALA A 307 0.34 -37.09 -1.65
CA ALA A 307 1.37 -37.69 -2.50
C ALA A 307 2.72 -37.67 -1.78
N SER A 308 3.50 -38.76 -1.84
CA SER A 308 4.82 -38.90 -1.21
C SER A 308 5.83 -39.50 -2.18
N ALA A 309 6.89 -38.77 -2.49
CA ALA A 309 8.02 -39.19 -3.33
C ALA A 309 9.31 -39.09 -2.49
N ALA A 310 9.65 -40.19 -1.81
CA ALA A 310 10.62 -40.18 -0.72
C ALA A 310 12.07 -40.54 -1.11
N LYS A 311 12.32 -40.89 -2.37
CA LYS A 311 13.65 -41.31 -2.87
C LYS A 311 14.14 -40.43 -4.01
N GLU A 312 15.43 -40.54 -4.31
CA GLU A 312 16.06 -39.80 -5.40
C GLU A 312 15.35 -40.06 -6.74
N GLY A 313 14.99 -38.99 -7.44
CA GLY A 313 14.36 -39.03 -8.77
C GLY A 313 12.95 -39.63 -8.80
N SER A 314 12.32 -39.87 -7.64
CA SER A 314 11.00 -40.53 -7.60
C SER A 314 9.86 -39.55 -7.94
N VAL A 315 8.81 -40.07 -8.57
CA VAL A 315 7.64 -39.32 -9.02
C VAL A 315 6.39 -39.94 -8.40
N ALA A 316 5.61 -39.15 -7.67
CA ALA A 316 4.30 -39.52 -7.12
C ALA A 316 3.24 -38.51 -7.57
N ILE A 317 2.25 -38.93 -8.36
CA ILE A 317 1.20 -38.05 -8.90
C ILE A 317 -0.18 -38.67 -8.61
N GLY A 318 -0.98 -38.02 -7.76
CA GLY A 318 -2.33 -38.45 -7.39
C GLY A 318 -2.58 -38.47 -5.87
N HIS A 319 -3.85 -38.56 -5.45
CA HIS A 319 -4.24 -38.62 -4.03
C HIS A 319 -3.71 -39.89 -3.36
N ASN A 320 -2.94 -39.78 -2.27
CA ASN A 320 -2.31 -40.92 -1.55
C ASN A 320 -1.33 -41.74 -2.41
N SER A 321 -0.80 -41.17 -3.50
CA SER A 321 0.25 -41.84 -4.28
C SER A 321 1.55 -41.85 -3.49
N THR A 322 2.25 -42.99 -3.46
CA THR A 322 3.48 -43.18 -2.67
C THR A 322 4.55 -43.83 -3.54
N SER A 323 5.68 -43.14 -3.73
CA SER A 323 6.86 -43.61 -4.47
C SER A 323 8.09 -43.67 -3.57
N GLU A 324 8.39 -44.88 -3.11
CA GLU A 324 9.50 -45.23 -2.24
C GLU A 324 10.66 -45.90 -2.98
N GLY A 325 10.59 -46.06 -4.31
CA GLY A 325 11.69 -46.53 -5.15
C GLY A 325 12.55 -45.40 -5.72
N VAL A 326 13.87 -45.59 -5.83
CA VAL A 326 14.75 -44.66 -6.56
C VAL A 326 14.33 -44.62 -8.03
N ASN A 327 14.15 -43.44 -8.61
CA ASN A 327 13.56 -43.23 -9.94
C ASN A 327 12.20 -43.95 -10.12
N GLY A 328 11.48 -44.25 -9.03
CA GLY A 328 10.18 -44.92 -9.06
C GLY A 328 9.09 -43.96 -9.50
N VAL A 329 8.15 -44.44 -10.32
CA VAL A 329 6.99 -43.67 -10.78
C VAL A 329 5.71 -44.27 -10.20
N ALA A 330 4.94 -43.48 -9.46
CA ALA A 330 3.60 -43.79 -8.97
C ALA A 330 2.62 -42.74 -9.51
N ILE A 331 1.67 -43.14 -10.35
CA ILE A 331 0.70 -42.24 -10.98
C ILE A 331 -0.72 -42.80 -10.84
N GLY A 332 -1.58 -42.12 -10.09
CA GLY A 332 -2.94 -42.56 -9.78
C GLY A 332 -3.24 -42.44 -8.28
N ALA A 333 -4.51 -42.58 -7.91
CA ALA A 333 -4.89 -42.55 -6.50
C ALA A 333 -4.42 -43.83 -5.78
N ASN A 334 -4.00 -43.72 -4.50
CA ASN A 334 -3.60 -44.85 -3.66
C ASN A 334 -2.51 -45.76 -4.29
N THR A 335 -1.72 -45.24 -5.24
CA THR A 335 -0.67 -46.00 -5.90
C THR A 335 0.51 -46.20 -4.96
N VAL A 336 1.12 -47.39 -4.98
CA VAL A 336 2.32 -47.68 -4.19
C VAL A 336 3.42 -48.24 -5.07
N ASN A 337 4.55 -47.56 -5.08
CA ASN A 337 5.79 -48.00 -5.69
C ASN A 337 6.80 -48.22 -4.56
N GLY A 338 7.05 -49.48 -4.18
CA GLY A 338 7.73 -49.84 -2.93
C GLY A 338 9.26 -50.04 -3.04
N ASP A 339 9.98 -49.78 -1.94
CA ASP A 339 11.44 -49.97 -1.84
C ASP A 339 11.86 -51.43 -1.58
N TYR A 340 13.00 -51.86 -2.13
CA TYR A 340 13.62 -53.16 -1.79
C TYR A 340 14.51 -53.03 -0.55
N LEU A 341 13.98 -53.41 0.61
CA LEU A 341 14.71 -53.53 1.89
C LEU A 341 15.73 -54.68 1.88
N SER A 342 16.83 -54.56 1.13
CA SER A 342 18.02 -55.38 1.36
C SER A 342 19.26 -54.52 1.58
N ASN A 343 19.88 -54.74 2.74
CA ASN A 343 21.03 -54.05 3.28
C ASN A 343 22.34 -54.39 2.53
N THR A 344 22.45 -54.06 1.24
CA THR A 344 23.75 -54.09 0.55
C THR A 344 23.91 -52.93 -0.43
N PHE A 345 25.02 -52.23 -0.24
CA PHE A 345 25.46 -51.00 -0.89
C PHE A 345 25.96 -51.26 -2.33
N THR A 346 25.31 -50.66 -3.35
CA THR A 346 25.98 -50.15 -4.57
C THR A 346 25.18 -48.99 -5.20
N PRO A 347 25.80 -47.87 -5.61
CA PRO A 347 25.11 -46.63 -6.02
C PRO A 347 24.43 -46.64 -7.40
N ALA A 348 24.17 -47.80 -8.01
CA ALA A 348 23.68 -47.88 -9.40
C ALA A 348 22.72 -49.06 -9.68
N SER A 349 22.13 -49.66 -8.66
CA SER A 349 21.23 -50.81 -8.83
C SER A 349 20.07 -50.72 -7.83
N ASN A 350 18.92 -50.29 -8.34
CA ASN A 350 17.53 -50.54 -7.88
C ASN A 350 16.66 -49.35 -8.31
N ALA A 351 16.41 -49.21 -9.61
CA ALA A 351 15.74 -48.04 -10.17
C ALA A 351 14.75 -48.40 -11.28
N GLY A 352 13.58 -47.75 -11.29
CA GLY A 352 12.64 -47.78 -12.41
C GLY A 352 11.39 -48.66 -12.26
N GLN A 353 10.81 -48.78 -11.06
CA GLN A 353 9.46 -49.34 -10.91
C GLN A 353 8.42 -48.35 -11.44
N VAL A 354 7.32 -48.85 -12.00
CA VAL A 354 6.22 -48.03 -12.52
C VAL A 354 4.89 -48.59 -12.04
N ALA A 355 4.20 -47.85 -11.18
CA ALA A 355 2.84 -48.14 -10.75
C ALA A 355 1.90 -47.07 -11.32
N ILE A 356 0.98 -47.46 -12.20
CA ILE A 356 0.04 -46.54 -12.87
C ILE A 356 -1.39 -47.07 -12.75
N GLY A 357 -2.28 -46.35 -12.06
CA GLY A 357 -3.69 -46.74 -11.87
C GLY A 357 -4.09 -46.83 -10.40
N ASP A 358 -5.38 -46.68 -10.07
CA ASP A 358 -5.83 -46.68 -8.66
C ASP A 358 -5.48 -47.99 -7.95
N SER A 359 -4.88 -47.89 -6.76
CA SER A 359 -4.41 -49.05 -5.97
C SER A 359 -3.44 -49.98 -6.72
N ALA A 360 -2.73 -49.48 -7.74
CA ALA A 360 -1.64 -50.23 -8.39
C ALA A 360 -0.42 -50.33 -7.48
N GLU A 361 0.18 -51.52 -7.39
CA GLU A 361 1.25 -51.85 -6.44
C GLU A 361 2.42 -52.56 -7.14
N THR A 362 3.64 -52.11 -6.84
CA THR A 362 4.90 -52.81 -7.15
C THR A 362 5.69 -53.01 -5.85
N GLU A 363 6.31 -54.17 -5.67
CA GLU A 363 6.98 -54.56 -4.41
C GLU A 363 8.49 -54.81 -4.56
N THR A 364 8.96 -55.09 -5.78
CA THR A 364 10.31 -55.63 -6.04
C THR A 364 10.96 -55.00 -7.28
N LEU A 365 12.22 -55.32 -7.54
CA LEU A 365 13.07 -54.60 -8.49
C LEU A 365 12.52 -54.59 -9.92
N GLY A 366 12.45 -53.39 -10.53
CA GLY A 366 12.15 -53.19 -11.95
C GLY A 366 10.74 -53.61 -12.39
N GLN A 367 9.80 -53.68 -11.46
CA GLN A 367 8.42 -54.10 -11.73
C GLN A 367 7.56 -53.00 -12.35
N ILE A 368 6.58 -53.41 -13.16
CA ILE A 368 5.59 -52.51 -13.76
C ILE A 368 4.19 -53.03 -13.41
N ALA A 369 3.37 -52.19 -12.76
CA ALA A 369 1.96 -52.45 -12.50
C ALA A 369 1.11 -51.35 -13.16
N ILE A 370 0.27 -51.70 -14.13
CA ILE A 370 -0.56 -50.74 -14.86
C ILE A 370 -2.03 -51.20 -14.85
N GLY A 371 -2.91 -50.47 -14.17
CA GLY A 371 -4.35 -50.73 -14.06
C GLY A 371 -4.90 -50.62 -12.63
N LEU A 372 -6.23 -50.61 -12.50
CA LEU A 372 -6.93 -50.64 -11.20
C LEU A 372 -6.58 -51.92 -10.43
N ASP A 373 -6.09 -51.84 -9.20
CA ASP A 373 -5.66 -53.00 -8.39
C ASP A 373 -4.59 -53.88 -9.07
N ALA A 374 -3.83 -53.37 -10.04
CA ALA A 374 -2.76 -54.13 -10.67
C ALA A 374 -1.63 -54.37 -9.65
N LYS A 375 -1.25 -55.63 -9.42
CA LYS A 375 -0.19 -55.98 -8.46
C LYS A 375 0.91 -56.78 -9.13
N SER A 376 2.12 -56.22 -9.13
CA SER A 376 3.35 -56.94 -9.44
C SER A 376 4.09 -57.17 -8.11
N ASN A 377 4.18 -58.43 -7.67
CA ASN A 377 4.64 -58.79 -6.32
C ASN A 377 5.80 -59.81 -6.36
N GLN A 378 6.30 -60.21 -5.19
CA GLN A 378 7.39 -61.19 -5.05
C GLN A 378 7.12 -62.53 -5.78
N ASN A 379 5.85 -62.93 -5.95
CA ASN A 379 5.50 -64.18 -6.62
C ASN A 379 5.74 -64.12 -8.14
N GLY A 380 5.68 -62.93 -8.74
CA GLY A 380 6.02 -62.70 -10.15
C GLY A 380 7.54 -62.57 -10.39
N GLY A 381 8.33 -62.39 -9.33
CA GLY A 381 9.76 -62.14 -9.39
C GLY A 381 10.12 -60.70 -9.82
N ASN A 382 11.43 -60.41 -9.80
CA ASN A 382 11.99 -59.16 -10.29
C ASN A 382 11.68 -58.96 -11.78
N PHE A 383 11.51 -57.72 -12.21
CA PHE A 383 11.23 -57.32 -13.61
C PHE A 383 9.92 -57.87 -14.17
N SER A 384 8.97 -58.23 -13.31
CA SER A 384 7.64 -58.68 -13.75
C SER A 384 6.72 -57.51 -14.10
N ILE A 385 5.79 -57.78 -15.01
CA ILE A 385 4.81 -56.80 -15.51
C ILE A 385 3.41 -57.33 -15.21
N ALA A 386 2.61 -56.54 -14.50
CA ALA A 386 1.18 -56.76 -14.30
C ALA A 386 0.40 -55.66 -15.03
N ILE A 387 -0.46 -56.05 -15.98
CA ILE A 387 -1.32 -55.13 -16.72
C ILE A 387 -2.77 -55.58 -16.56
N GLY A 388 -3.65 -54.65 -16.17
CA GLY A 388 -5.06 -54.90 -15.92
C GLY A 388 -5.37 -55.13 -14.43
N GLY A 389 -6.66 -55.05 -14.09
CA GLY A 389 -7.12 -55.19 -12.71
C GLY A 389 -7.53 -56.59 -12.32
N ARG A 390 -7.93 -56.75 -11.05
CA ARG A 390 -8.47 -58.01 -10.53
C ARG A 390 -9.74 -58.38 -11.32
N VAL A 391 -9.57 -59.19 -12.35
CA VAL A 391 -10.68 -59.69 -13.16
C VAL A 391 -11.57 -60.48 -12.20
N MET A 392 -12.81 -60.03 -12.00
CA MET A 392 -13.82 -60.91 -11.41
C MET A 392 -13.82 -62.20 -12.23
N PRO A 393 -13.86 -63.40 -11.63
CA PRO A 393 -13.87 -64.62 -12.41
C PRO A 393 -15.02 -64.52 -13.41
N LEU A 394 -14.70 -64.55 -14.70
CA LEU A 394 -15.68 -64.75 -15.75
C LEU A 394 -16.31 -66.11 -15.45
N VAL A 395 -17.48 -66.12 -14.81
CA VAL A 395 -18.29 -67.32 -14.66
C VAL A 395 -18.80 -67.67 -16.05
N ILE A 396 -18.00 -68.41 -16.82
CA ILE A 396 -18.53 -69.16 -17.95
C ILE A 396 -19.37 -70.26 -17.31
N ALA A 397 -20.67 -70.02 -17.20
CA ALA A 397 -21.62 -71.05 -16.80
C ALA A 397 -21.48 -72.23 -17.76
N ALA A 398 -20.88 -73.33 -17.28
CA ALA A 398 -20.84 -74.57 -18.01
C ALA A 398 -22.27 -75.11 -18.16
N PHE A 399 -22.85 -74.99 -19.36
CA PHE A 399 -24.02 -75.77 -19.73
C PHE A 399 -23.61 -77.25 -19.82
N PRO A 400 -24.28 -78.18 -19.14
CA PRO A 400 -23.98 -79.59 -19.28
C PRO A 400 -24.56 -80.08 -20.62
N TRP A 401 -23.70 -80.23 -21.63
CA TRP A 401 -24.00 -81.06 -22.80
C TRP A 401 -24.01 -82.53 -22.35
N ALA A 402 -25.19 -83.14 -22.38
CA ALA A 402 -25.37 -84.56 -22.14
C ALA A 402 -24.79 -85.39 -23.29
N VAL A 403 -24.08 -86.44 -22.90
CA VAL A 403 -23.50 -87.51 -23.71
C VAL A 403 -24.51 -88.11 -24.71
N ARG A 404 -24.16 -88.16 -25.99
CA ARG A 404 -24.58 -89.23 -26.90
C ARG A 404 -23.34 -89.86 -27.53
N ARG A 405 -23.00 -91.06 -27.07
CA ARG A 405 -22.06 -91.95 -27.75
C ARG A 405 -22.76 -92.53 -28.97
N GLU A 406 -22.23 -92.28 -30.16
CA GLU A 406 -22.42 -93.19 -31.29
C GLU A 406 -21.04 -93.73 -31.71
N LEU A 407 -20.89 -95.04 -31.51
CA LEU A 407 -19.83 -95.88 -32.02
C LEU A 407 -20.05 -96.03 -33.53
N MET A 408 -19.07 -95.68 -34.37
CA MET A 408 -18.95 -96.27 -35.70
C MET A 408 -17.48 -96.28 -36.15
N VAL A 409 -16.83 -97.41 -35.91
CA VAL A 409 -15.57 -97.79 -36.54
C VAL A 409 -15.91 -98.68 -37.73
N MET A 410 -15.49 -98.27 -38.93
CA MET A 410 -15.28 -99.11 -40.12
C MET A 410 -13.85 -98.77 -40.57
N ALA A 411 -12.85 -99.62 -40.30
CA ALA A 411 -12.46 -100.84 -41.03
C ALA A 411 -11.73 -100.54 -42.35
N PRO A 412 -10.78 -101.39 -42.72
CA PRO A 412 -11.03 -102.23 -43.90
C PRO A 412 -11.34 -103.69 -43.54
#